data_AF-A0A7I8CF03-F1
#
_entry.id   AF-A0A7I8CF03-F1
#
_cell.length_a   1.000
_cell.length_b   1.000
_cell.length_c   1.000
_cell.angle_alpha   90.00
_cell.angle_beta   90.00
_cell.angle_gamma   90.00
#
_symmetry.space_group_name_H-M   'P 1'
#
loop_
_entity.id
_entity.type
_entity.pdbx_description
1 polymer ?
#
loop_
_entity_poly.entity_id
_entity_poly.type
_entity_poly.pdbx_seq_one_letter_code
_entity_poly.pdbx_strand_id
1 'polypeptide(L)' 'MLSPHEFATLMLVKAAGEQIDLNREELDTLLERQLVALEQPASGAQRPRLTRDGVSVLRAVARKH' A
#
# COMPACT_ATOMS: atom_id res chain seq x y z
N MET A 1 6.91 1.56 -13.63
CA MET A 1 7.40 2.43 -12.51
C MET A 1 6.18 2.90 -11.74
N LEU A 2 6.32 3.25 -10.45
CA LEU A 2 5.20 3.82 -9.69
C LEU A 2 5.03 5.30 -10.02
N SER A 3 3.79 5.75 -10.19
CA SER A 3 3.48 7.19 -10.25
C SER A 3 3.68 7.83 -8.86
N PRO A 4 3.86 9.16 -8.77
CA PRO A 4 3.94 9.85 -7.48
C PRO A 4 2.71 9.60 -6.58
N HIS A 5 1.52 9.48 -7.17
CA HIS A 5 0.27 9.22 -6.46
C HIS A 5 0.19 7.78 -5.92
N GLU A 6 0.62 6.80 -6.72
CA GLU A 6 0.73 5.40 -6.28
C GLU A 6 1.74 5.27 -5.15
N PHE A 7 2.89 5.95 -5.27
CA PHE A 7 3.91 5.94 -4.23
C PHE A 7 3.42 6.60 -2.93
N ALA A 8 2.72 7.73 -3.02
CA ALA A 8 2.09 8.37 -1.87
C ALA A 8 1.06 7.46 -1.20
N THR A 9 0.23 6.77 -1.99
CA THR A 9 -0.73 5.77 -1.48
C THR A 9 -0.02 4.63 -0.77
N LEU A 10 1.07 4.11 -1.33
CA LEU A 10 1.88 3.05 -0.71
C LEU A 10 2.48 3.51 0.64
N MET A 11 2.91 4.77 0.73
CA MET A 11 3.37 5.38 1.99
C MET A 11 2.23 5.54 3.00
N LEU A 12 1.04 5.93 2.57
CA LEU A 12 -0.14 6.04 3.42
C LEU A 12 -0.58 4.66 3.93
N VAL A 13 -0.57 3.61 3.11
CA VAL A 13 -0.89 2.24 3.55
C VAL A 13 0.05 1.79 4.67
N LYS A 14 1.33 2.17 4.59
CA LYS A 14 2.32 1.89 5.65
C LYS A 14 2.00 2.62 6.95
N ALA A 15 1.56 3.87 6.87
CA ALA A 15 1.39 4.75 8.01
C ALA A 15 0.02 4.59 8.69
N ALA A 16 -1.03 4.41 7.90
CA ALA A 16 -2.43 4.45 8.34
C ALA A 16 -3.32 3.59 7.42
N GLY A 17 -2.95 2.33 7.18
CA GLY A 17 -3.72 1.41 6.33
C GLY A 17 -5.20 1.28 6.69
N GLU A 18 -5.56 1.43 7.97
CA GLU A 18 -6.95 1.36 8.45
C GLU A 18 -7.82 2.57 8.08
N GLN A 19 -7.23 3.69 7.68
CA GLN A 19 -7.95 4.92 7.31
C GLN A 19 -8.04 5.11 5.78
N ILE A 20 -7.53 4.15 5.01
CA ILE A 20 -7.53 4.22 3.55
C ILE A 20 -8.86 3.75 2.99
N ASP A 21 -9.45 4.56 2.11
CA ASP A 21 -10.59 4.15 1.31
C ASP A 21 -10.21 3.01 0.36
N LEU A 22 -10.95 1.90 0.46
CA LEU A 22 -10.76 0.70 -0.36
C LEU A 22 -11.16 0.93 -1.83
N ASN A 23 -11.98 1.94 -2.13
CA ASN A 23 -12.43 2.26 -3.50
C ASN A 23 -11.46 3.16 -4.27
N ARG A 24 -10.28 3.39 -3.71
CA ARG A 24 -9.27 4.25 -4.32
C ARG A 24 -8.61 3.55 -5.50
N GLU A 25 -8.62 4.17 -6.68
CA GLU A 25 -8.06 3.61 -7.93
C GLU A 25 -6.58 3.21 -7.80
N GLU A 26 -5.77 4.00 -7.09
CA GLU A 26 -4.37 3.64 -6.89
C GLU A 26 -4.21 2.37 -6.06
N LEU A 27 -5.18 2.03 -5.21
CA LEU A 27 -5.15 0.80 -4.43
C LEU A 27 -5.31 -0.42 -5.31
N ASP A 28 -6.20 -0.37 -6.31
CA ASP A 28 -6.36 -1.45 -7.30
C ASP A 28 -5.05 -1.70 -8.04
N THR A 29 -4.39 -0.63 -8.50
CA THR A 29 -3.08 -0.73 -9.15
C THR A 29 -2.00 -1.34 -8.22
N LEU A 30 -2.01 -0.97 -6.94
CA LEU A 30 -1.06 -1.52 -5.96
C LEU A 30 -1.35 -2.98 -5.59
N LEU A 31 -2.62 -3.40 -5.62
CA LEU A 31 -3.07 -4.78 -5.45
C LEU A 31 -2.68 -5.64 -6.66
N GLU A 32 -2.93 -5.16 -7.88
CA GLU A 32 -2.52 -5.82 -9.12
C GLU A 32 -1.01 -6.06 -9.16
N ARG A 33 -0.23 -5.10 -8.65
CA ARG A 33 1.23 -5.19 -8.55
C ARG A 33 1.73 -5.94 -7.32
N GLN A 34 0.84 -6.49 -6.50
CA GLN A 34 1.16 -7.23 -5.28
C GLN A 34 2.02 -6.44 -4.29
N LEU A 35 1.94 -5.10 -4.31
CA LEU A 35 2.63 -4.23 -3.34
C LEU A 35 1.79 -4.02 -2.08
N VAL A 36 0.48 -4.16 -2.21
CA VAL A 36 -0.50 -4.12 -1.14
C VAL A 36 -1.32 -5.42 -1.21
N ALA A 37 -1.82 -5.87 -0.05
CA ALA A 37 -2.81 -6.92 0.08
C ALA A 37 -3.94 -6.42 0.98
N LEU A 38 -5.15 -6.93 0.77
CA LEU A 38 -6.27 -6.66 1.67
C LEU A 38 -6.28 -7.72 2.76
N GLU A 39 -6.16 -7.29 4.01
CA GLU A 39 -6.32 -8.16 5.17
C GLU A 39 -7.69 -7.92 5.80
N GLN A 40 -8.31 -9.01 6.26
CA GLN A 40 -9.56 -8.95 7.02
C GLN A 40 -9.26 -9.36 8.46
N PRO A 41 -9.00 -8.40 9.37
CA PRO A 41 -8.72 -8.72 10.77
C PRO A 41 -9.96 -9.31 11.44
N ALA A 42 -9.75 -10.23 12.38
CA ALA A 42 -10.83 -10.98 13.06
C ALA A 42 -11.89 -10.12 13.77
N SER A 43 -11.63 -8.82 13.94
CA SER A 43 -12.47 -7.88 14.67
C SER A 43 -12.83 -6.61 13.89
N GLY A 44 -12.57 -6.54 12.57
CA GLY A 44 -12.69 -5.26 11.86
C GLY A 44 -12.93 -5.33 10.36
N ALA A 45 -13.12 -4.16 9.78
CA ALA A 45 -13.27 -4.00 8.34
C ALA A 45 -11.99 -4.42 7.60
N GLN A 46 -12.17 -4.85 6.35
CA GLN A 46 -11.06 -5.11 5.45
C GLN A 46 -10.20 -3.86 5.33
N ARG A 47 -8.87 -4.04 5.36
CA ARG A 47 -7.92 -2.94 5.29
C ARG A 47 -6.73 -3.30 4.42
N PRO A 48 -6.17 -2.35 3.68
CA PRO A 48 -4.95 -2.55 2.94
C PRO A 48 -3.75 -2.65 3.88
N ARG A 49 -2.83 -3.55 3.56
CA ARG A 49 -1.54 -3.71 4.23
C ARG A 49 -0.45 -3.93 3.18
N LEU A 50 0.74 -3.41 3.45
CA LEU A 50 1.89 -3.67 2.60
C LEU A 50 2.26 -5.15 2.57
N THR A 51 2.57 -5.63 1.36
CA THR A 51 3.26 -6.90 1.18
C THR A 51 4.76 -6.74 1.45
N ARG A 52 5.50 -7.86 1.41
CA ARG A 52 6.96 -7.84 1.47
C ARG A 52 7.58 -7.04 0.30
N ASP A 53 6.94 -7.06 -0.85
CA ASP A 53 7.40 -6.35 -2.05
C ASP A 53 7.13 -4.85 -1.93
N GLY A 54 5.95 -4.47 -1.43
CA GLY A 54 5.63 -3.07 -1.09
C GLY A 54 6.64 -2.46 -0.12
N VAL A 55 6.99 -3.19 0.95
CA VAL A 55 8.04 -2.76 1.90
C VAL A 55 9.40 -2.63 1.22
N SER A 56 9.75 -3.55 0.32
CA SER A 56 11.02 -3.53 -0.39
C SER A 56 11.15 -2.32 -1.33
N VAL A 57 10.07 -1.97 -2.03
CA VAL A 57 9.99 -0.76 -2.87
C VAL A 57 10.23 0.51 -2.03
N LEU A 58 9.50 0.66 -0.92
CA LEU A 58 9.69 1.83 -0.04
C LEU A 58 11.11 1.92 0.52
N ARG A 59 11.70 0.78 0.90
CA ARG A 59 13.10 0.73 1.37
C ARG A 59 14.10 1.07 0.26
N ALA A 60 13.84 0.69 -1.00
CA ALA A 60 14.73 0.99 -2.12
C ALA A 60 14.78 2.49 -2.42
N VAL A 61 13.65 3.19 -2.31
CA VAL A 61 13.59 4.65 -2.48
C VAL A 61 14.28 5.37 -1.32
N ALA A 62 14.05 4.93 -0.08
CA ALA A 62 14.67 5.54 1.10
C ALA A 62 16.21 5.41 1.15
N ARG A 63 16.80 4.48 0.40
CA ARG A 63 18.27 4.34 0.27
C ARG A 63 18.89 5.22 -0.81
N LYS A 64 18.08 5.84 -1.68
CA LYS A 64 18.54 6.66 -2.81
C LYS A 64 18.47 8.16 -2.54
N HIS A 65 18.15 8.56 -1.30
CA HIS A 65 18.18 9.93 -0.79
C HIS A 65 19.20 10.03 0.32
#